data_AF-A0A1V2GUJ6-F1
#
_entry.id   AF-A0A1V2GUJ6-F1
#
_cell.length_a   1.000
_cell.length_b   1.000
_cell.length_c   1.000
_cell.angle_alpha   90.00
_cell.angle_beta   90.00
_cell.angle_gamma   90.00
#
_symmetry.space_group_name_H-M   'P 1'
#
loop_
_entity.id
_entity.type
_entity.pdbx_description
1 polymer ?
#
loop_
_entity_poly.entity_id
_entity_poly.type
_entity_poly.pdbx_seq_one_letter_code
_entity_poly.pdbx_strand_id
1 'polypeptide(L)'
;MPDRQPRRPVPYFSQWETPAMTLAVVAEGAERALLRDPAWRGSGAATIEDYARWAGHLCGMACLRMVLAARGASPLPSMMELARGATAAGGYVEQPDGVIRGLIYAPLLPFMAEAFGIAGEIRLDLAAADLPALLADKDFFIASVHKDIRWPERHPDSRGGHLVLVTAATPEEIIFHNPSGHDPAAQADARLSPADFDRFFAGRGIAIARG
;
A
#
# COMPACT_ATOMS: atom_id res chain seq x y z
N MET A 1 10.86 13.35 -27.63
CA MET A 1 10.28 12.90 -26.35
C MET A 1 8.78 13.10 -26.48
N PRO A 2 7.93 12.07 -26.59
CA PRO A 2 6.50 12.33 -26.60
C PRO A 2 6.13 12.91 -25.24
N ASP A 3 5.48 14.06 -25.28
CA ASP A 3 5.02 14.84 -24.15
C ASP A 3 4.12 13.95 -23.27
N ARG A 4 4.61 13.58 -22.09
CA ARG A 4 3.89 12.71 -21.17
C ARG A 4 2.78 13.58 -20.58
N GLN A 5 1.54 13.34 -21.02
CA GLN A 5 0.35 14.00 -20.47
C GLN A 5 0.44 14.03 -18.93
N PRO A 6 0.20 15.18 -18.28
CA PRO A 6 0.32 15.26 -16.83
C PRO A 6 -0.62 14.25 -16.19
N ARG A 7 -0.04 13.29 -15.45
CA ARG A 7 -0.83 12.28 -14.71
C ARG A 7 -1.75 13.02 -13.73
N ARG A 8 -3.03 12.66 -13.72
CA ARG A 8 -3.97 13.17 -12.71
C ARG A 8 -3.43 12.85 -11.31
N PRO A 9 -3.61 13.75 -10.32
CA PRO A 9 -3.22 13.46 -8.95
C PRO A 9 -3.82 12.13 -8.48
N VAL A 10 -3.00 11.28 -7.89
CA VAL A 10 -3.44 10.00 -7.31
C VAL A 10 -4.04 10.30 -5.94
N PRO A 11 -5.29 9.90 -5.65
CA PRO A 11 -5.86 10.09 -4.32
C PRO A 11 -5.10 9.27 -3.28
N TYR A 12 -4.84 9.86 -2.12
CA TYR A 12 -4.19 9.19 -0.99
C TYR A 12 -5.22 8.58 -0.04
N PHE A 13 -4.97 7.33 0.39
CA PHE A 13 -5.67 6.68 1.49
C PHE A 13 -4.66 6.07 2.47
N SER A 14 -4.83 6.40 3.75
CA SER A 14 -4.12 5.75 4.86
C SER A 14 -4.66 4.34 5.09
N GLN A 15 -3.85 3.43 5.64
CA GLN A 15 -4.33 2.11 6.07
C GLN A 15 -5.13 2.18 7.38
N TRP A 16 -5.05 3.31 8.08
CA TRP A 16 -5.94 3.71 9.18
C TRP A 16 -6.97 4.72 8.67
N GLU A 17 -8.19 4.67 9.17
CA GLU A 17 -9.24 5.64 8.81
C GLU A 17 -8.90 7.06 9.28
N THR A 18 -8.15 7.21 10.37
CA THR A 18 -7.54 8.49 10.77
C THR A 18 -6.03 8.48 10.46
N PRO A 19 -5.54 9.20 9.42
CA PRO A 19 -4.12 9.18 9.03
C PRO A 19 -3.14 9.57 10.16
N ALA A 20 -3.58 10.42 11.11
CA ALA A 20 -2.79 10.85 12.25
C ALA A 20 -2.52 9.74 13.29
N MET A 21 -3.15 8.56 13.18
CA MET A 21 -2.97 7.45 14.13
C MET A 21 -1.59 6.79 14.04
N THR A 22 -0.81 7.03 12.98
CA THR A 22 0.47 6.36 12.75
C THR A 22 1.42 6.42 13.96
N LEU A 23 1.59 7.59 14.59
CA LEU A 23 2.51 7.70 15.73
C LEU A 23 2.02 6.93 16.97
N ALA A 24 0.71 6.91 17.21
CA ALA A 24 0.13 6.09 18.28
C ALA A 24 0.31 4.60 17.99
N VAL A 25 0.10 4.17 16.74
CA VAL A 25 0.32 2.78 16.30
C VAL A 25 1.78 2.37 16.47
N VAL A 26 2.73 3.25 16.18
CA VAL A 26 4.16 3.01 16.38
C VAL A 26 4.50 2.85 17.87
N ALA A 27 3.92 3.69 18.72
CA ALA A 27 4.21 3.70 20.15
C ALA A 27 3.53 2.57 20.93
N GLU A 28 2.29 2.21 20.55
CA GLU A 28 1.42 1.35 21.35
C GLU A 28 1.09 0.01 20.67
N GLY A 29 1.38 -0.12 19.37
CA GLY A 29 0.91 -1.22 18.53
C GLY A 29 -0.48 -0.97 17.94
N ALA A 30 -0.75 -1.54 16.75
CA ALA A 30 -2.00 -1.31 16.02
C ALA A 30 -3.24 -1.78 16.80
N GLU A 31 -3.19 -3.00 17.36
CA GLU A 31 -4.31 -3.60 18.11
C GLU A 31 -4.77 -2.75 19.30
N ARG A 32 -3.86 -1.98 19.91
CA ARG A 32 -4.18 -1.11 21.04
C ARG A 32 -4.53 0.31 20.59
N ALA A 33 -3.69 0.92 19.75
CA ALA A 33 -3.89 2.29 19.33
C ALA A 33 -5.18 2.47 18.53
N LEU A 34 -5.57 1.50 17.70
CA LEU A 34 -6.70 1.67 16.79
C LEU A 34 -8.07 1.46 17.45
N LEU A 35 -8.12 0.97 18.69
CA LEU A 35 -9.33 0.97 19.53
C LEU A 35 -9.80 2.39 19.92
N ARG A 36 -9.06 3.43 19.54
CA ARG A 36 -9.39 4.83 19.77
C ARG A 36 -9.31 5.66 18.49
N ASP A 37 -9.27 5.02 17.32
CA ASP A 37 -9.40 5.73 16.04
C ASP A 37 -10.83 6.29 15.92
N PRO A 38 -11.04 7.61 15.87
CA PRO A 38 -12.38 8.20 15.85
C PRO A 38 -13.14 7.92 14.55
N ALA A 39 -12.43 7.57 13.46
CA ALA A 39 -13.00 7.38 12.14
C ALA A 39 -13.19 5.89 11.78
N TRP A 40 -12.95 4.95 12.70
CA TRP A 40 -12.93 3.51 12.45
C TRP A 40 -14.16 2.99 11.67
N ARG A 41 -15.34 3.60 11.85
CA ARG A 41 -16.57 3.22 11.15
C ARG A 41 -16.48 3.36 9.63
N GLY A 42 -15.63 4.26 9.13
CA GLY A 42 -15.36 4.44 7.70
C GLY A 42 -14.69 3.21 7.05
N SER A 43 -14.05 2.35 7.85
CA SER A 43 -13.38 1.15 7.35
C SER A 43 -14.33 0.09 6.82
N GLY A 44 -15.61 0.11 7.23
CA GLY A 44 -16.56 -0.96 6.96
C GLY A 44 -16.39 -2.19 7.87
N ALA A 45 -15.67 -2.06 8.99
CA ALA A 45 -15.58 -3.07 10.04
C ALA A 45 -16.90 -3.16 10.83
N ALA A 46 -17.22 -4.36 11.33
CA ALA A 46 -18.43 -4.57 12.12
C ALA A 46 -18.31 -3.95 13.53
N THR A 47 -17.11 -4.03 14.11
CA THR A 47 -16.77 -3.51 15.43
C THR A 47 -15.42 -2.81 15.39
N ILE A 48 -15.13 -2.02 16.43
CA ILE A 48 -13.83 -1.34 16.52
C ILE A 48 -12.70 -2.34 16.80
N GLU A 49 -12.99 -3.44 17.48
CA GLU A 49 -12.05 -4.54 17.70
C GLU A 49 -11.70 -5.24 16.40
N ASP A 50 -12.68 -5.47 15.52
CA ASP A 50 -12.45 -6.03 14.18
C ASP A 50 -11.59 -5.09 13.33
N TYR A 51 -11.87 -3.78 13.37
CA TYR A 51 -11.02 -2.77 12.76
C TYR A 51 -9.58 -2.80 13.30
N ALA A 52 -9.40 -2.74 14.62
CA ALA A 52 -8.08 -2.68 15.25
C ALA A 52 -7.24 -3.93 14.96
N ARG A 53 -7.88 -5.10 14.89
CA ARG A 53 -7.27 -6.38 14.50
C ARG A 53 -6.79 -6.35 13.05
N TRP A 54 -7.61 -5.89 12.12
CA TRP A 54 -7.31 -5.97 10.69
C TRP A 54 -6.40 -4.87 10.19
N ALA A 55 -6.59 -3.63 10.65
CA ALA A 55 -6.01 -2.44 10.03
C ALA A 55 -4.47 -2.48 9.93
N GLY A 56 -3.79 -3.17 10.86
CA GLY A 56 -2.34 -3.40 10.81
C GLY A 56 -1.85 -4.10 9.54
N HIS A 57 -2.73 -4.84 8.87
CA HIS A 57 -2.43 -5.68 7.71
C HIS A 57 -2.91 -5.07 6.39
N LEU A 58 -3.58 -3.91 6.42
CA LEU A 58 -4.33 -3.39 5.27
C LEU A 58 -3.53 -2.46 4.33
N CYS A 59 -2.21 -2.33 4.50
CA CYS A 59 -1.36 -1.50 3.64
C CYS A 59 -1.55 -1.80 2.14
N GLY A 60 -1.68 -3.08 1.77
CA GLY A 60 -1.95 -3.46 0.38
C GLY A 60 -3.37 -3.12 -0.10
N MET A 61 -4.37 -3.18 0.78
CA MET A 61 -5.74 -2.76 0.44
C MET A 61 -5.82 -1.23 0.29
N ALA A 62 -5.06 -0.48 1.09
CA ALA A 62 -4.94 0.96 0.91
C ALA A 62 -4.32 1.29 -0.46
N CYS A 63 -3.25 0.56 -0.85
CA CYS A 63 -2.67 0.69 -2.19
C CYS A 63 -3.69 0.39 -3.30
N LEU A 64 -4.45 -0.71 -3.18
CA LEU A 64 -5.49 -1.05 -4.16
C LEU A 64 -6.61 0.01 -4.22
N ARG A 65 -7.05 0.52 -3.06
CA ARG A 65 -8.06 1.59 -2.98
C ARG A 65 -7.60 2.87 -3.66
N MET A 66 -6.33 3.25 -3.50
CA MET A 66 -5.72 4.38 -4.21
C MET A 66 -5.69 4.16 -5.74
N VAL A 67 -5.35 2.94 -6.21
CA VAL A 67 -5.40 2.59 -7.63
C VAL A 67 -6.83 2.69 -8.18
N LEU A 68 -7.83 2.15 -7.46
CA LEU A 68 -9.24 2.24 -7.84
C LEU A 68 -9.72 3.69 -7.96
N ALA A 69 -9.36 4.52 -6.98
CA ALA A 69 -9.69 5.94 -6.98
C ALA A 69 -9.02 6.70 -8.13
N ALA A 70 -7.75 6.41 -8.42
CA ALA A 70 -7.05 6.99 -9.56
C ALA A 70 -7.68 6.61 -10.91
N ARG A 71 -8.30 5.43 -11.00
CA ARG A 71 -9.08 4.97 -12.17
C ARG A 71 -10.52 5.49 -12.20
N GLY A 72 -10.93 6.30 -11.22
CA GLY A 72 -12.26 6.89 -11.17
C GLY A 72 -13.38 5.94 -10.75
N ALA A 73 -13.05 4.83 -10.07
CA ALA A 73 -14.06 3.92 -9.53
C ALA A 73 -14.98 4.67 -8.55
N SER A 74 -16.29 4.50 -8.71
CA SER A 74 -17.32 5.09 -7.84
C SER A 74 -18.57 4.19 -7.80
N PRO A 75 -19.07 3.81 -6.61
CA PRO A 75 -18.49 4.08 -5.30
C PRO A 75 -17.16 3.32 -5.08
N LEU A 76 -16.31 3.84 -4.19
CA LEU A 76 -15.09 3.14 -3.77
C LEU A 76 -15.42 2.12 -2.67
N PRO A 77 -14.95 0.86 -2.79
CA PRO A 77 -15.02 -0.10 -1.70
C PRO A 77 -14.30 0.41 -0.44
N SER A 78 -14.87 0.09 0.72
CA SER A 78 -14.23 0.28 2.02
C SER A 78 -13.03 -0.64 2.20
N MET A 79 -12.16 -0.30 3.16
CA MET A 79 -10.97 -1.09 3.46
C MET A 79 -11.30 -2.55 3.81
N MET A 80 -12.37 -2.76 4.58
CA MET A 80 -12.80 -4.09 5.01
C MET A 80 -13.53 -4.87 3.91
N GLU A 81 -14.22 -4.21 2.96
CA GLU A 81 -14.75 -4.88 1.78
C GLU A 81 -13.63 -5.43 0.90
N LEU A 82 -12.57 -4.64 0.67
CA LEU A 82 -11.38 -5.10 -0.04
C LEU A 82 -10.69 -6.24 0.69
N ALA A 83 -10.52 -6.12 2.01
CA ALA A 83 -9.89 -7.15 2.83
C ALA A 83 -10.67 -8.48 2.78
N ARG A 84 -12.00 -8.44 2.91
CA ARG A 84 -12.86 -9.64 2.81
C ARG A 84 -12.79 -10.28 1.43
N GLY A 85 -12.85 -9.49 0.36
CA GLY A 85 -12.73 -9.97 -1.02
C GLY A 85 -11.37 -10.64 -1.27
N ALA A 86 -10.28 -9.97 -0.85
CA ALA A 86 -8.94 -10.53 -0.94
C ALA A 86 -8.79 -11.81 -0.10
N THR A 87 -9.38 -11.86 1.10
CA THR A 87 -9.38 -13.06 1.97
C THR A 87 -10.09 -14.23 1.30
N ALA A 88 -11.27 -14.00 0.71
CA ALA A 88 -12.03 -15.04 0.00
C ALA A 88 -11.25 -15.60 -1.20
N ALA A 89 -10.40 -14.78 -1.84
CA ALA A 89 -9.50 -15.20 -2.90
C ALA A 89 -8.19 -15.85 -2.40
N GLY A 90 -7.95 -15.89 -1.08
CA GLY A 90 -6.71 -16.43 -0.48
C GLY A 90 -5.57 -15.42 -0.33
N GLY A 91 -5.82 -14.13 -0.57
CA GLY A 91 -4.85 -13.04 -0.40
C GLY A 91 -4.50 -12.75 1.06
N TYR A 92 -5.39 -13.04 2.00
CA TYR A 92 -5.10 -13.04 3.44
C TYR A 92 -5.42 -14.40 4.04
N VAL A 93 -4.66 -14.78 5.06
CA VAL A 93 -4.85 -16.01 5.82
C VAL A 93 -4.86 -15.68 7.30
N GLU A 94 -5.98 -15.98 7.95
CA GLU A 94 -6.12 -15.98 9.40
C GLU A 94 -5.61 -17.32 9.93
N GLN A 95 -4.67 -17.27 10.87
CA GLN A 95 -4.19 -18.45 11.57
C GLN A 95 -5.11 -18.81 12.75
N PRO A 96 -5.05 -20.07 13.26
CA PRO A 96 -5.90 -20.51 14.38
C PRO A 96 -5.73 -19.69 15.67
N ASP A 97 -4.56 -19.07 15.85
CA ASP A 97 -4.24 -18.18 16.97
C ASP A 97 -4.71 -16.74 16.78
N GLY A 98 -5.39 -16.45 15.66
CA GLY A 98 -5.92 -15.14 15.30
C GLY A 98 -4.95 -14.26 14.51
N VAL A 99 -3.70 -14.68 14.28
CA VAL A 99 -2.70 -13.90 13.54
C VAL A 99 -3.05 -13.85 12.05
N ILE A 100 -3.10 -12.63 11.50
CA ILE A 100 -3.31 -12.39 10.07
C ILE A 100 -1.94 -12.31 9.39
N ARG A 101 -1.70 -13.18 8.41
CA ARG A 101 -0.47 -13.09 7.60
C ARG A 101 -0.53 -11.89 6.67
N GLY A 102 0.64 -11.37 6.33
CA GLY A 102 0.76 -10.30 5.32
C GLY A 102 0.15 -10.73 3.97
N LEU A 103 -0.26 -9.73 3.18
CA LEU A 103 -0.91 -9.93 1.89
C LEU A 103 -0.10 -10.85 0.96
N ILE A 104 -0.74 -11.90 0.47
CA ILE A 104 -0.19 -12.86 -0.49
C ILE A 104 -0.51 -12.33 -1.90
N TYR A 105 0.52 -12.14 -2.74
CA TYR A 105 0.36 -11.46 -4.02
C TYR A 105 -0.34 -12.32 -5.09
N ALA A 106 0.01 -13.61 -5.17
CA ALA A 106 -0.49 -14.46 -6.25
C ALA A 106 -2.02 -14.57 -6.27
N PRO A 107 -2.71 -14.75 -5.12
CA PRO A 107 -4.17 -14.80 -5.10
C PRO A 107 -4.82 -13.41 -5.20
N LEU A 108 -4.07 -12.33 -4.96
CA LEU A 108 -4.59 -10.97 -5.14
C LEU A 108 -4.79 -10.62 -6.63
N LEU A 109 -3.91 -11.10 -7.52
CA LEU A 109 -4.01 -10.81 -8.95
C LEU A 109 -5.36 -11.23 -9.58
N PRO A 110 -5.83 -12.48 -9.45
CA PRO A 110 -7.14 -12.87 -10.00
C PRO A 110 -8.28 -12.09 -9.35
N PHE A 111 -8.23 -11.84 -8.03
CA PHE A 111 -9.22 -11.00 -7.35
C PHE A 111 -9.31 -9.58 -7.97
N MET A 112 -8.16 -8.93 -8.19
CA MET A 112 -8.11 -7.61 -8.81
C MET A 112 -8.68 -7.59 -10.23
N ALA A 113 -8.36 -8.63 -11.01
CA ALA A 113 -8.83 -8.78 -12.38
C ALA A 113 -10.35 -9.02 -12.42
N GLU A 114 -10.86 -9.95 -11.62
CA GLU A 114 -12.27 -10.37 -11.62
C GLU A 114 -13.19 -9.30 -10.99
N ALA A 115 -12.80 -8.73 -9.85
CA ALA A 115 -13.64 -7.78 -9.13
C ALA A 115 -13.61 -6.37 -9.72
N PHE A 116 -12.49 -5.97 -10.34
CA PHE A 116 -12.25 -4.57 -10.71
C PHE A 116 -11.70 -4.36 -12.13
N GLY A 117 -11.46 -5.43 -12.90
CA GLY A 117 -10.84 -5.32 -14.23
C GLY A 117 -9.40 -4.80 -14.18
N ILE A 118 -8.71 -4.94 -13.03
CA ILE A 118 -7.33 -4.48 -12.87
C ILE A 118 -6.38 -5.64 -13.15
N ALA A 119 -5.70 -5.60 -14.28
CA ALA A 119 -4.59 -6.50 -14.57
C ALA A 119 -3.31 -6.05 -13.84
N GLY A 120 -2.56 -7.02 -13.32
CA GLY A 120 -1.26 -6.80 -12.72
C GLY A 120 -0.38 -8.04 -12.81
N GLU A 121 0.91 -7.86 -12.55
CA GLU A 121 1.92 -8.92 -12.57
C GLU A 121 2.83 -8.81 -11.34
N ILE A 122 3.24 -9.95 -10.79
CA ILE A 122 4.23 -9.99 -9.73
C ILE A 122 5.61 -9.76 -10.34
N ARG A 123 6.36 -8.84 -9.75
CA ARG A 123 7.76 -8.59 -10.10
C ARG A 123 8.64 -8.91 -8.91
N LEU A 124 9.73 -9.61 -9.19
CA LEU A 124 10.74 -10.06 -8.23
C LEU A 124 12.12 -9.59 -8.69
N ASP A 125 13.10 -9.68 -7.80
CA ASP A 125 14.52 -9.43 -8.05
C ASP A 125 14.80 -8.05 -8.69
N LEU A 126 14.02 -7.04 -8.30
CA LEU A 126 14.19 -5.65 -8.74
C LEU A 126 15.11 -4.86 -7.80
N ALA A 127 15.93 -3.99 -8.35
CA ALA A 127 16.49 -2.84 -7.63
C ALA A 127 15.56 -1.63 -7.76
N ALA A 128 15.62 -0.69 -6.82
CA ALA A 128 14.86 0.56 -6.90
C ALA A 128 15.18 1.36 -8.20
N ALA A 129 16.41 1.23 -8.72
CA ALA A 129 16.84 1.84 -9.98
C ALA A 129 16.14 1.27 -11.23
N ASP A 130 15.48 0.12 -11.14
CA ASP A 130 14.73 -0.48 -12.25
C ASP A 130 13.30 0.08 -12.37
N LEU A 131 12.81 0.76 -11.33
CA LEU A 131 11.44 1.27 -11.28
C LEU A 131 11.09 2.31 -12.36
N PRO A 132 12.01 3.20 -12.81
CA PRO A 132 11.72 4.10 -13.93
C PRO A 132 11.40 3.35 -15.22
N ALA A 133 12.16 2.29 -15.53
CA ALA A 133 11.91 1.45 -16.70
C ALA A 133 10.60 0.66 -16.54
N LEU A 134 10.33 0.12 -15.34
CA LEU A 134 9.05 -0.53 -15.03
C LEU A 134 7.86 0.40 -15.21
N LEU A 135 7.94 1.65 -14.77
CA LEU A 135 6.84 2.62 -14.88
C LEU A 135 6.78 3.31 -16.25
N ALA A 136 7.61 2.89 -17.21
CA ALA A 136 7.53 3.34 -18.60
C ALA A 136 6.36 2.69 -19.34
N ASP A 137 5.91 1.50 -18.94
CA ASP A 137 4.76 0.79 -19.51
C ASP A 137 3.66 0.47 -18.49
N LYS A 138 3.91 0.68 -17.19
CA LYS A 138 2.93 0.50 -16.09
C LYS A 138 2.43 1.82 -15.52
N ASP A 139 1.22 1.80 -14.95
CA ASP A 139 0.68 2.99 -14.27
C ASP A 139 1.20 3.13 -12.86
N PHE A 140 1.24 2.02 -12.12
CA PHE A 140 1.62 1.97 -10.71
C PHE A 140 2.45 0.74 -10.38
N PHE A 141 3.15 0.80 -9.25
CA PHE A 141 3.80 -0.37 -8.65
C PHE A 141 3.54 -0.42 -7.14
N ILE A 142 2.90 -1.49 -6.67
CA ILE A 142 2.74 -1.74 -5.23
C ILE A 142 4.02 -2.39 -4.73
N ALA A 143 4.91 -1.60 -4.15
CA ALA A 143 6.24 -2.03 -3.72
C ALA A 143 6.22 -2.59 -2.30
N SER A 144 6.89 -3.73 -2.09
CA SER A 144 7.17 -4.25 -0.75
C SER A 144 8.36 -3.55 -0.14
N VAL A 145 8.16 -2.87 0.97
CA VAL A 145 9.19 -2.10 1.68
C VAL A 145 9.16 -2.40 3.17
N HIS A 146 10.23 -2.06 3.88
CA HIS A 146 10.20 -2.01 5.34
C HIS A 146 9.38 -0.82 5.83
N LYS A 147 8.64 -1.00 6.93
CA LYS A 147 7.75 0.02 7.49
C LYS A 147 8.47 1.30 7.90
N ASP A 148 9.76 1.22 8.22
CA ASP A 148 10.59 2.37 8.60
C ASP A 148 10.89 3.34 7.46
N ILE A 149 10.50 3.04 6.21
CA ILE A 149 10.59 3.99 5.09
C ILE A 149 9.96 5.35 5.38
N ARG A 150 9.06 5.42 6.37
CA ARG A 150 8.49 6.68 6.86
C ARG A 150 9.51 7.61 7.53
N TRP A 151 10.70 7.11 7.88
CA TRP A 151 11.86 7.84 8.42
C TRP A 151 13.07 7.54 7.53
N PRO A 152 13.29 8.33 6.46
CA PRO A 152 14.31 8.06 5.44
C PRO A 152 15.74 7.91 5.98
N GLU A 153 16.03 8.54 7.11
CA GLU A 153 17.31 8.52 7.82
C GLU A 153 17.60 7.22 8.56
N ARG A 154 16.61 6.33 8.71
CA ARG A 154 16.79 5.05 9.42
C ARG A 154 17.35 3.95 8.51
N HIS A 155 17.98 2.98 9.16
CA HIS A 155 18.42 1.74 8.55
C HIS A 155 17.58 0.59 9.10
N PRO A 156 16.80 -0.11 8.26
CA PRO A 156 15.94 -1.18 8.76
C PRO A 156 16.73 -2.48 8.94
N ASP A 157 16.39 -3.25 9.98
CA ASP A 157 17.03 -4.55 10.25
C ASP A 157 16.64 -5.63 9.22
N SER A 158 15.59 -5.37 8.43
CA SER A 158 15.12 -6.25 7.36
C SER A 158 14.45 -5.46 6.24
N ARG A 159 14.09 -6.12 5.14
CA ARG A 159 13.34 -5.52 4.02
C ARG A 159 11.95 -6.16 3.91
N GLY A 160 10.93 -5.36 3.62
CA GLY A 160 9.55 -5.80 3.44
C GLY A 160 8.70 -5.76 4.72
N GLY A 161 7.50 -6.36 4.65
CA GLY A 161 6.52 -6.33 5.75
C GLY A 161 5.54 -5.15 5.69
N HIS A 162 5.75 -4.21 4.78
CA HIS A 162 4.84 -3.11 4.45
C HIS A 162 4.70 -2.94 2.94
N LEU A 163 3.63 -2.28 2.50
CA LEU A 163 3.35 -1.98 1.10
C LEU A 163 3.14 -0.48 0.89
N VAL A 164 3.73 0.05 -0.17
CA VAL A 164 3.54 1.43 -0.63
C VAL A 164 3.16 1.44 -2.12
N LEU A 165 2.45 2.48 -2.56
CA LEU A 165 2.07 2.64 -3.95
C LEU A 165 3.03 3.61 -4.63
N VAL A 166 3.92 3.11 -5.48
CA VAL A 166 4.78 3.96 -6.32
C VAL A 166 3.95 4.49 -7.50
N THR A 167 3.90 5.82 -7.61
CA THR A 167 3.08 6.55 -8.60
C THR A 167 3.92 7.14 -9.73
N ALA A 168 5.22 7.39 -9.49
CA ALA A 168 6.19 7.79 -10.50
C ALA A 168 7.61 7.43 -10.07
N ALA A 169 8.50 7.27 -11.05
CA ALA A 169 9.94 7.12 -10.80
C ALA A 169 10.74 7.71 -11.97
N THR A 170 11.86 8.34 -11.63
CA THR A 170 12.94 8.80 -12.52
C THR A 170 14.27 8.23 -12.02
N PRO A 171 15.37 8.38 -12.76
CA PRO A 171 16.69 7.99 -12.26
C PRO A 171 17.12 8.70 -10.96
N GLU A 172 16.51 9.83 -10.63
CA GLU A 172 16.84 10.67 -9.47
C GLU A 172 15.86 10.50 -8.31
N GLU A 173 14.59 10.19 -8.58
CA GLU A 173 13.52 10.22 -7.57
C GLU A 173 12.47 9.12 -7.78
N ILE A 174 12.02 8.53 -6.68
CA ILE A 174 10.84 7.67 -6.59
C ILE A 174 9.78 8.40 -5.80
N ILE A 175 8.60 8.55 -6.40
CA ILE A 175 7.42 9.18 -5.80
C ILE A 175 6.41 8.10 -5.45
N PHE A 176 5.97 8.08 -4.19
CA PHE A 176 5.07 7.05 -3.69
C PHE A 176 4.07 7.58 -2.66
N HIS A 177 2.96 6.86 -2.51
CA HIS A 177 2.05 6.99 -1.38
C HIS A 177 2.36 5.91 -0.35
N ASN A 178 2.59 6.31 0.89
CA ASN A 178 2.84 5.42 2.00
C ASN A 178 1.64 5.42 2.95
N PRO A 179 0.83 4.34 2.95
CA PRO A 179 -0.39 4.24 3.75
C PRO A 179 -0.21 4.38 5.27
N SER A 180 1.03 4.29 5.75
CA SER A 180 1.37 4.47 7.16
C SER A 180 2.40 5.57 7.37
N GLY A 181 2.40 6.60 6.52
CA GLY A 181 3.15 7.82 6.76
C GLY A 181 2.76 8.48 8.09
N HIS A 182 3.75 9.02 8.79
CA HIS A 182 3.56 9.61 10.12
C HIS A 182 3.28 11.12 10.11
N ASP A 183 3.59 11.77 8.99
CA ASP A 183 3.30 13.17 8.70
C ASP A 183 2.91 13.33 7.21
N PRO A 184 2.45 14.50 6.76
CA PRO A 184 2.06 14.70 5.36
C PRO A 184 3.16 14.40 4.33
N ALA A 185 4.44 14.68 4.65
CA ALA A 185 5.56 14.47 3.73
C ALA A 185 5.91 12.98 3.56
N ALA A 186 5.65 12.18 4.58
CA ALA A 186 5.81 10.74 4.58
C ALA A 186 4.55 9.99 4.12
N GLN A 187 3.44 10.67 3.79
CA GLN A 187 2.15 10.09 3.40
C GLN A 187 1.94 10.12 1.88
N ALA A 188 1.49 11.25 1.35
CA ALA A 188 1.15 11.42 -0.06
C ALA A 188 2.33 12.06 -0.81
N ASP A 189 2.58 11.58 -2.02
CA ASP A 189 3.72 11.98 -2.86
C ASP A 189 5.04 12.09 -2.08
N ALA A 190 5.28 11.12 -1.20
CA ALA A 190 6.56 10.96 -0.52
C ALA A 190 7.64 10.69 -1.56
N ARG A 191 8.81 11.28 -1.35
CA ARG A 191 9.91 11.33 -2.33
C ARG A 191 11.19 10.81 -1.71
N LEU A 192 11.86 9.89 -2.40
CA LEU A 192 13.17 9.37 -2.03
C LEU A 192 14.04 9.20 -3.27
N SER A 193 15.36 9.32 -3.12
CA SER A 193 16.27 8.85 -4.16
C SER A 193 16.15 7.33 -4.35
N PRO A 194 16.49 6.76 -5.51
CA PRO A 194 16.52 5.31 -5.69
C PRO A 194 17.39 4.60 -4.65
N ALA A 195 18.53 5.18 -4.28
CA ALA A 195 19.42 4.62 -3.26
C ALA A 195 18.77 4.60 -1.86
N ASP A 196 18.07 5.68 -1.48
CA ASP A 196 17.37 5.74 -0.19
C ASP A 196 16.19 4.79 -0.14
N PHE A 197 15.42 4.70 -1.22
CA PHE A 197 14.29 3.78 -1.34
C PHE A 197 14.76 2.31 -1.28
N ASP A 198 15.88 1.97 -1.96
CA ASP A 198 16.40 0.61 -2.02
C ASP A 198 16.78 0.05 -0.63
N ARG A 199 17.18 0.93 0.31
CA ARG A 199 17.45 0.51 1.70
C ARG A 199 16.27 -0.21 2.33
N PHE A 200 15.04 0.21 2.01
CA PHE A 200 13.82 -0.36 2.55
C PHE A 200 13.18 -1.38 1.60
N PHE A 201 13.45 -1.28 0.30
CA PHE A 201 12.80 -2.05 -0.75
C PHE A 201 13.22 -3.52 -0.73
N ALA A 202 12.22 -4.40 -0.73
CA ALA A 202 12.40 -5.84 -0.65
C ALA A 202 12.56 -6.53 -2.02
N GLY A 203 12.81 -5.73 -3.07
CA GLY A 203 13.03 -6.18 -4.45
C GLY A 203 11.82 -6.81 -5.14
N ARG A 204 10.62 -6.63 -4.59
CA ARG A 204 9.40 -7.28 -5.09
C ARG A 204 8.17 -6.41 -4.93
N GLY A 205 7.15 -6.72 -5.73
CA GLY A 205 5.85 -6.05 -5.65
C GLY A 205 4.92 -6.47 -6.77
N ILE A 206 3.87 -5.67 -6.96
CA ILE A 206 2.86 -5.89 -7.99
C ILE A 206 2.86 -4.70 -8.94
N ALA A 207 3.19 -4.94 -10.20
CA ALA A 207 3.10 -3.96 -11.27
C ALA A 207 1.68 -3.92 -11.83
N ILE A 208 1.10 -2.73 -11.89
CA ILE A 208 -0.27 -2.51 -12.34
C ILE A 208 -0.25 -2.11 -13.80
N ALA A 209 -0.91 -2.89 -14.65
CA ALA A 209 -1.02 -2.60 -16.08
C ALA A 209 -1.74 -1.27 -16.32
N ARG A 210 -1.57 -0.70 -17.51
CA ARG A 210 -2.32 0.50 -17.90
C ARG A 210 -3.82 0.23 -17.93
N GLY A 211 -4.59 1.17 -17.40
CA GLY A 211 -6.06 1.18 -17.48
C GLY A 211 -6.58 1.72 -18.80
#